data_AF-A0A9E4DKC3-F1
#
_entry.id   AF-A0A9E4DKC3-F1
#
_cell.length_a   1.000
_cell.length_b   1.000
_cell.length_c   1.000
_cell.angle_alpha   90.00
_cell.angle_beta   90.00
_cell.angle_gamma   90.00
#
_symmetry.space_group_name_H-M   'P 1'
#
loop_
_entity.id
_entity.type
_entity.pdbx_description
1 polymer ?
#
loop_
_entity_poly.entity_id
_entity_poly.type
_entity_poly.pdbx_seq_one_letter_code
_entity_poly.pdbx_strand_id
1 'polypeptide(L)' 'MRAVYLLLGGLAGALLAFGALWLVGSLFGPFYDGEADMARNVKIVLGLIVAGLLVGGIVGNTLYTRRRRQLPRDV' A
#
# COMPACT_ATOMS: atom_id res chain seq x y z
N MET A 1 -3.70 -9.02 17.76
CA MET A 1 -3.73 -7.53 17.71
C MET A 1 -2.69 -6.91 16.79
N ARG A 2 -1.38 -7.15 16.97
CA ARG A 2 -0.34 -6.57 16.09
C ARG A 2 -0.52 -6.94 14.61
N ALA A 3 -0.81 -8.22 14.34
CA ALA A 3 -1.09 -8.71 12.99
C ALA A 3 -2.25 -7.97 12.31
N VAL A 4 -3.29 -7.60 13.05
CA VAL A 4 -4.44 -6.84 12.51
C VAL A 4 -4.01 -5.46 12.03
N TYR A 5 -3.21 -4.74 12.82
CA TYR A 5 -2.68 -3.43 12.42
C TYR A 5 -1.73 -3.51 11.23
N LEU A 6 -0.90 -4.56 11.15
CA LEU A 6 -0.04 -4.83 10.01
C LEU A 6 -0.86 -5.08 8.74
N LEU A 7 -1.87 -5.95 8.82
CA LEU A 7 -2.73 -6.30 7.68
C LEU A 7 -3.58 -5.12 7.21
N LEU A 8 -4.21 -4.39 8.14
CA LEU A 8 -5.00 -3.21 7.81
C LEU A 8 -4.13 -2.09 7.24
N GLY A 9 -2.96 -1.85 7.83
CA GLY A 9 -1.99 -0.88 7.32
C GLY A 9 -1.53 -1.25 5.91
N GLY A 10 -1.15 -2.52 5.69
CA GLY A 10 -0.75 -3.01 4.38
C GLY A 10 -1.86 -2.90 3.34
N LEU A 11 -3.07 -3.35 3.67
CA LEU A 11 -4.24 -3.26 2.79
C LEU A 11 -4.55 -1.81 2.41
N ALA A 12 -4.53 -0.89 3.38
CA ALA A 12 -4.73 0.53 3.12
C ALA A 12 -3.62 1.09 2.20
N GLY A 13 -2.36 0.73 2.42
CA GLY A 13 -1.25 1.13 1.56
C GLY A 13 -1.37 0.60 0.13
N ALA A 14 -1.82 -0.65 -0.03
CA ALA A 14 -2.09 -1.26 -1.33
C ALA A 14 -3.21 -0.51 -2.10
N LEU A 15 -4.31 -0.22 -1.40
CA LEU A 15 -5.46 0.50 -1.97
C LEU A 15 -5.08 1.92 -2.37
N LEU A 16 -4.27 2.61 -1.58
CA LEU A 16 -3.75 3.95 -1.91
C LEU A 16 -2.83 3.91 -3.13
N ALA A 17 -1.91 2.93 -3.20
CA ALA A 17 -1.03 2.76 -4.34
C ALA A 17 -1.82 2.45 -5.62
N PHE A 18 -2.79 1.55 -5.54
CA PHE A 18 -3.68 1.25 -6.66
C PHE A 18 -4.52 2.45 -7.08
N GLY A 19 -5.11 3.18 -6.12
CA GLY A 19 -5.89 4.39 -6.39
C GLY A 19 -5.04 5.48 -7.05
N ALA A 20 -3.81 5.68 -6.60
CA ALA A 20 -2.87 6.62 -7.22
C ALA A 20 -2.53 6.21 -8.66
N LEU A 21 -2.27 4.93 -8.91
CA LEU A 21 -2.04 4.42 -10.26
C LEU A 21 -3.27 4.62 -11.15
N TRP A 22 -4.46 4.29 -10.67
CA TRP A 22 -5.69 4.53 -11.40
C TRP A 22 -5.89 6.01 -11.75
N LEU A 23 -5.59 6.91 -10.80
CA LEU A 23 -5.72 8.35 -11.00
C LEU A 23 -4.70 8.89 -12.03
N VAL A 24 -3.47 8.39 -12.02
CA VAL A 24 -2.48 8.75 -13.03
C VAL A 24 -2.91 8.25 -14.41
N GLY A 25 -3.43 7.01 -14.49
CA GLY A 25 -3.91 6.45 -15.76
C GLY A 25 -5.14 7.18 -16.31
N SER A 26 -6.01 7.70 -15.45
CA SER A 26 -7.19 8.46 -15.89
C SER A 26 -6.83 9.89 -16.34
N LEU A 27 -5.81 10.51 -15.75
CA LEU A 27 -5.41 11.88 -16.08
C LEU A 27 -4.43 11.98 -17.26
N PHE A 28 -3.52 11.02 -17.41
CA PHE A 28 -2.44 11.08 -18.39
C PHE A 28 -2.61 10.11 -19.57
N GLY A 29 -3.70 9.33 -19.58
CA GLY A 29 -3.96 8.30 -20.58
C GLY A 29 -3.56 6.90 -20.11
N PRO A 30 -4.01 5.85 -20.83
CA PRO A 30 -3.77 4.47 -20.44
C PRO A 30 -2.27 4.20 -20.34
N PHE A 31 -1.87 3.47 -19.30
CA PHE A 31 -0.47 3.09 -19.13
C PHE A 31 0.06 2.17 -20.23
N TYR A 32 -0.76 1.67 -21.14
CA TYR A 32 -0.36 0.73 -22.19
C TYR A 32 -1.23 0.93 -23.43
N ASP A 33 -0.59 1.10 -24.59
CA ASP A 33 -1.24 1.18 -25.91
C ASP A 33 -1.06 -0.11 -26.73
N GLY A 34 -0.40 -1.14 -26.19
CA GLY A 34 -0.19 -2.44 -26.84
C GLY A 34 0.26 -3.56 -25.90
N GLU A 35 0.23 -4.82 -26.36
CA GLU A 35 0.54 -6.02 -25.55
C GLU A 35 1.94 -6.00 -24.92
N ALA A 36 2.95 -5.53 -25.65
CA ALA A 36 4.33 -5.47 -25.16
C ALA A 36 4.50 -4.46 -24.00
N ASP A 37 3.81 -3.32 -24.07
CA ASP A 37 3.82 -2.32 -23.00
C ASP A 37 2.97 -2.78 -21.81
N MET A 38 1.90 -3.52 -22.05
CA MET A 38 1.10 -4.12 -20.98
C MET A 38 1.94 -5.08 -20.12
N ALA A 39 2.71 -5.98 -20.72
CA ALA A 39 3.54 -6.93 -19.99
C ALA A 39 4.67 -6.25 -19.17
N ARG A 40 5.26 -5.16 -19.69
CA ARG A 40 6.28 -4.38 -18.97
C ARG A 40 5.66 -3.59 -17.81
N ASN A 41 4.54 -2.94 -18.05
CA ASN A 41 3.94 -2.01 -17.10
C ASN A 41 3.16 -2.75 -15.99
N VAL A 42 2.65 -3.96 -16.25
CA VAL A 42 2.10 -4.85 -15.21
C VAL A 42 3.12 -5.14 -14.11
N LYS A 43 4.40 -5.37 -14.45
CA LYS A 43 5.44 -5.61 -13.44
C LYS A 43 5.70 -4.38 -12.58
N ILE A 44 5.69 -3.20 -13.19
CA ILE A 44 5.87 -1.92 -12.49
C ILE A 44 4.68 -1.66 -11.56
N VAL A 45 3.46 -1.84 -12.05
CA VAL A 45 2.21 -1.71 -11.28
C VAL A 45 2.22 -2.66 -10.08
N LEU A 46 2.54 -3.94 -10.29
CA LEU A 46 2.68 -4.91 -9.21
C LEU A 46 3.76 -4.51 -8.20
N GLY A 47 4.92 -4.05 -8.68
CA GLY A 47 6.00 -3.57 -7.82
C GLY A 47 5.56 -2.39 -6.93
N LEU A 48 4.80 -1.44 -7.49
CA LEU A 48 4.27 -0.30 -6.75
C LEU A 48 3.19 -0.70 -5.74
N ILE A 49 2.32 -1.67 -6.07
CA ILE A 49 1.34 -2.21 -5.13
C ILE A 49 2.04 -2.93 -3.98
N VAL A 50 3.08 -3.73 -4.25
CA VAL A 50 3.89 -4.40 -3.23
C VAL A 50 4.61 -3.37 -2.36
N ALA A 51 5.18 -2.32 -2.94
CA ALA A 51 5.76 -1.23 -2.18
C ALA A 51 4.73 -0.54 -1.28
N GLY A 52 3.51 -0.31 -1.79
CA GLY A 52 2.37 0.20 -1.03
C GLY A 52 2.00 -0.70 0.16
N LEU A 53 1.93 -2.02 -0.06
CA LEU A 53 1.70 -3.02 0.99
C LEU A 53 2.76 -2.95 2.09
N LEU A 54 4.04 -2.88 1.72
CA LEU A 54 5.14 -2.84 2.67
C LEU A 54 5.14 -1.54 3.48
N VAL A 55 5.03 -0.39 2.82
CA VAL A 55 4.98 0.92 3.48
C VAL A 55 3.75 1.02 4.38
N GLY A 56 2.58 0.62 3.88
CA GLY A 56 1.35 0.58 4.67
C GLY A 56 1.47 -0.32 5.90
N GLY A 57 2.09 -1.50 5.77
CA GLY A 57 2.35 -2.41 6.88
C GLY A 57 3.29 -1.80 7.92
N ILE A 58 4.37 -1.14 7.48
CA ILE A 58 5.32 -0.43 8.36
C ILE A 58 4.59 0.69 9.14
N VAL A 59 3.76 1.47 8.47
CA VAL A 59 2.95 2.53 9.09
C VAL A 59 1.96 1.93 10.10
N GLY A 60 1.22 0.89 9.73
CA GLY A 60 0.30 0.18 10.62
C GLY A 60 0.99 -0.37 11.88
N ASN A 61 2.18 -0.97 11.72
CA ASN A 61 2.99 -1.44 12.84
C ASN A 61 3.50 -0.30 13.72
N THR A 62 3.88 0.83 13.13
CA THR A 62 4.28 2.04 13.86
C THR A 62 3.13 2.59 14.68
N LEU A 63 1.92 2.64 14.13
CA LEU A 63 0.71 3.04 14.87
C LEU A 63 0.42 2.09 16.04
N TYR A 64 0.54 0.78 15.83
CA TYR A 64 0.36 -0.21 16.89
C TYR A 64 1.35 -0.01 18.05
N THR A 65 2.63 0.19 17.74
CA THR A 65 3.66 0.40 18.76
C THR A 65 3.47 1.72 19.51
N ARG A 66 3.08 2.80 18.83
CA ARG A 66 2.73 4.07 19.47
C ARG A 66 1.54 3.92 20.42
N ARG A 67 0.47 3.25 19.98
CA ARG A 67 -0.72 2.99 20.81
C ARG A 67 -0.37 2.17 22.06
N ARG A 68 0.48 1.14 21.92
CA ARG A 68 0.95 0.35 23.07
C ARG A 68 1.78 1.14 24.08
N ARG A 69 2.55 2.14 23.64
CA ARG A 69 3.36 3.00 24.52
C ARG A 69 2.53 4.01 25.31
N GLN A 70 1.34 4.35 24.82
CA GLN A 70 0.44 5.32 25.44
C GLN A 70 -0.54 4.69 26.44
N LEU A 71 -0.66 3.36 26.48
CA LEU A 71 -1.45 2.68 27.49
C LEU A 71 -0.66 2.64 28.81
N PRO A 72 -1.24 3.09 29.95
CA PRO A 72 -0.62 2.92 31.26
C PRO A 72 -0.30 1.44 31.48
N ARG A 73 0.85 1.14 32.09
CA ARG A 73 1.27 -0.23 32.39
C ARG A 73 0.53 -0.85 33.58
N ASP A 74 -0.46 -0.13 34.11
CA ASP A 74 -1.00 -0.34 35.44
C ASP A 74 -2.47 -0.80 35.35
N VAL A 75 -2.72 -1.95 34.71
CA VAL A 75 -3.86 -2.86 34.95
C VAL A 75 -3.40 -4.28 34.67
#